data_AF-A0A060Z0E4-F1
#
_entry.id   AF-A0A060Z0E4-F1
#
_cell.length_a   1.000
_cell.length_b   1.000
_cell.length_c   1.000
_cell.angle_alpha   90.00
_cell.angle_beta   90.00
_cell.angle_gamma   90.00
#
_symmetry.space_group_name_H-M   'P 1'
#
loop_
_entity.id
_entity.type
_entity.pdbx_description
1 polymer ?
#
loop_
_entity_poly.entity_id
_entity_poly.type
_entity_poly.pdbx_seq_one_letter_code
_entity_poly.pdbx_strand_id
1 'polypeptide(L)'
;MVKQALVNQAEDFGDRDITPVLSELNQGHGILFANGDSWKEKRLFALTDLRDFGMGKILSKEKILKEIHYLIEVFVQYRYLYTVVVELA
;
A
#
# COMPACT_ATOMS: atom_id res chain seq x y z
N MET A 1 -2.43 -21.39 -17.49
CA MET A 1 -3.78 -20.81 -17.27
C MET A 1 -3.70 -19.37 -16.76
N VAL A 2 -3.04 -19.08 -15.63
CA VAL A 2 -2.98 -17.72 -15.06
C VAL A 2 -2.48 -16.64 -16.03
N LYS A 3 -1.32 -16.83 -16.68
CA LYS A 3 -0.80 -15.88 -17.67
C LYS A 3 -1.75 -15.67 -18.86
N GLN A 4 -2.44 -16.73 -19.28
CA GLN A 4 -3.37 -16.64 -20.41
C GLN A 4 -4.53 -15.71 -20.09
N ALA A 5 -5.12 -15.82 -18.89
CA ALA A 5 -6.21 -14.94 -18.47
C ALA A 5 -5.72 -13.53 -18.15
N LEU A 6 -4.73 -13.38 -17.26
CA LEU A 6 -4.38 -12.07 -16.69
C LEU A 6 -3.45 -11.20 -17.55
N VAL A 7 -2.82 -11.78 -18.58
CA VAL A 7 -1.92 -11.04 -19.48
C VAL A 7 -2.45 -11.05 -20.91
N ASN A 8 -2.75 -12.24 -21.44
CA ASN A 8 -3.16 -12.34 -22.85
C ASN A 8 -4.64 -11.99 -23.08
N GLN A 9 -5.47 -11.99 -22.02
CA GLN A 9 -6.90 -11.62 -22.03
C GLN A 9 -7.18 -10.56 -20.96
N ALA A 10 -6.24 -9.61 -20.77
CA ALA A 10 -6.25 -8.69 -19.65
C ALA A 10 -7.47 -7.74 -19.61
N GLU A 11 -8.09 -7.42 -20.75
CA GLU A 11 -9.33 -6.64 -20.75
C GLU A 11 -10.53 -7.46 -20.26
N ASP A 12 -10.59 -8.76 -20.59
CA ASP A 12 -11.69 -9.65 -20.17
C ASP A 12 -11.61 -10.00 -18.68
N PHE A 13 -10.40 -10.05 -18.12
CA PHE A 13 -10.13 -10.43 -16.72
C PHE A 13 -9.58 -9.29 -15.86
N GLY A 14 -9.67 -8.04 -16.34
CA GLY A 14 -9.07 -6.87 -15.68
C GLY A 14 -9.88 -6.32 -14.50
N ASP A 15 -11.16 -6.68 -14.44
CA ASP A 15 -12.09 -6.24 -13.40
C ASP A 15 -11.94 -7.05 -12.11
N ARG A 16 -12.25 -6.39 -11.00
CA ARG A 16 -12.30 -6.99 -9.67
C ARG A 16 -13.70 -7.49 -9.38
N ASP A 17 -13.77 -8.67 -8.79
CA ASP A 17 -14.95 -9.09 -8.04
C ASP A 17 -14.98 -8.32 -6.72
N ILE A 18 -15.99 -7.44 -6.56
CA ILE A 18 -16.12 -6.54 -5.43
C ILE A 18 -17.27 -7.04 -4.57
N THR A 19 -16.96 -7.48 -3.34
CA THR A 19 -17.97 -7.95 -2.40
C THR A 19 -18.93 -6.82 -2.01
N PRO A 20 -20.18 -7.14 -1.61
CA PRO A 20 -21.16 -6.10 -1.23
C PRO A 20 -20.66 -5.13 -0.16
N VAL A 21 -19.96 -5.65 0.86
CA VAL A 21 -19.36 -4.83 1.93
C VAL A 21 -18.36 -3.81 1.37
N LEU A 22 -17.52 -4.21 0.43
CA LEU A 22 -16.53 -3.31 -0.18
C LEU A 22 -17.19 -2.32 -1.15
N SER A 23 -18.24 -2.76 -1.85
CA SER A 23 -19.05 -1.88 -2.70
C SER A 23 -19.72 -0.77 -1.90
N GLU A 24 -20.29 -1.09 -0.73
CA GLU A 24 -20.90 -0.10 0.16
C GLU A 24 -19.88 0.88 0.74
N LEU A 25 -18.69 0.40 1.13
CA LEU A 25 -17.64 1.23 1.71
C LEU A 25 -17.01 2.19 0.68
N ASN A 26 -16.71 1.69 -0.52
CA ASN A 26 -16.02 2.47 -1.54
C ASN A 26 -16.96 3.20 -2.50
N GLN A 27 -18.20 2.73 -2.66
CA GLN A 27 -19.21 3.30 -3.55
C GLN A 27 -18.71 3.45 -5.01
N GLY A 28 -17.89 2.50 -5.46
CA GLY A 28 -17.25 2.53 -6.78
C GLY A 28 -16.06 3.50 -6.92
N HIS A 29 -15.62 4.14 -5.84
CA HIS A 29 -14.47 5.05 -5.82
C HIS A 29 -13.17 4.34 -5.44
N GLY A 30 -12.04 5.05 -5.65
CA GLY A 30 -10.71 4.57 -5.33
C GLY A 30 -10.07 3.73 -6.44
N ILE A 31 -9.04 2.96 -6.06
CA ILE A 31 -8.19 2.20 -7.00
C ILE A 31 -8.26 0.68 -6.74
N LEU A 32 -8.36 0.26 -5.47
CA LEU A 32 -8.26 -1.15 -5.11
C LEU A 32 -9.54 -1.94 -5.38
N PHE A 33 -10.70 -1.34 -5.11
CA PHE A 33 -12.04 -1.95 -5.30
C PHE A 33 -12.90 -1.07 -6.20
N ALA A 34 -12.41 -0.82 -7.42
CA ALA A 34 -13.11 -0.08 -8.46
C ALA A 34 -12.80 -0.69 -9.84
N ASN A 35 -13.74 -0.54 -10.78
CA ASN A 35 -13.65 -1.03 -12.17
C ASN A 35 -14.01 0.08 -13.17
N GLY A 36 -13.89 -0.22 -14.45
CA GLY A 36 -14.22 0.70 -15.55
C GLY A 36 -13.28 1.90 -15.66
N ASP A 37 -13.70 2.91 -16.43
CA ASP A 37 -12.85 4.05 -16.81
C ASP A 37 -12.38 4.86 -15.61
N SER A 38 -13.24 5.01 -14.60
CA SER A 38 -12.89 5.73 -13.38
C SER A 38 -11.75 5.07 -12.61
N TRP A 39 -11.64 3.74 -12.66
CA TRP A 39 -10.49 3.02 -12.10
C TRP A 39 -9.24 3.23 -12.95
N LYS A 40 -9.36 3.13 -14.28
CA LYS A 40 -8.24 3.32 -15.22
C LYS A 40 -7.59 4.70 -15.04
N GLU A 41 -8.41 5.76 -14.96
CA GLU A 41 -7.95 7.14 -14.75
C GLU A 41 -7.26 7.34 -13.39
N LYS A 42 -7.92 6.96 -12.28
CA LYS A 42 -7.35 7.12 -10.93
C LYS A 42 -6.06 6.32 -10.74
N ARG A 43 -5.99 5.11 -11.31
CA ARG A 43 -4.78 4.28 -11.28
C ARG A 43 -3.63 4.96 -12.02
N LEU A 44 -3.88 5.49 -13.22
CA LEU A 44 -2.86 6.18 -14.01
C LEU A 44 -2.33 7.42 -13.27
N PHE A 45 -3.25 8.24 -12.75
CA PHE A 45 -2.92 9.41 -11.95
C PHE A 45 -2.04 9.03 -10.75
N ALA A 46 -2.49 8.11 -9.90
CA ALA A 46 -1.75 7.73 -8.70
C ALA A 46 -0.38 7.10 -9.00
N LEU A 47 -0.26 6.27 -10.05
CA LEU A 47 1.03 5.68 -10.43
C LEU A 47 2.03 6.74 -10.94
N THR A 48 1.53 7.77 -11.62
CA THR A 48 2.34 8.89 -12.10
C THR A 48 2.85 9.70 -10.91
N ASP A 49 1.93 10.12 -10.04
CA ASP A 49 2.25 10.90 -8.85
C ASP A 49 3.20 10.16 -7.90
N LEU A 50 2.97 8.86 -7.66
CA LEU A 50 3.87 8.07 -6.81
C LEU A 50 5.29 8.02 -7.37
N ARG A 51 5.46 7.91 -8.69
CA ARG A 51 6.78 7.93 -9.34
C ARG A 51 7.44 9.31 -9.21
N ASP A 52 6.66 10.38 -9.29
CA ASP A 52 7.15 11.75 -9.13
C ASP A 52 7.54 12.03 -7.67
N PHE A 53 6.80 11.49 -6.70
CA PHE A 53 7.16 11.48 -5.29
C PHE A 53 8.33 10.54 -4.93
N GLY A 54 8.90 9.84 -5.91
CA GLY A 54 10.13 9.08 -5.73
C GLY A 54 9.95 7.58 -5.52
N MET A 55 8.74 7.03 -5.72
CA MET A 55 8.53 5.58 -5.72
C MET A 55 9.42 4.93 -6.78
N GLY A 56 10.18 3.91 -6.38
CA GLY A 56 11.17 3.24 -7.24
C GLY A 56 12.47 4.03 -7.47
N LYS A 57 12.63 5.19 -6.81
CA LYS A 57 13.85 6.01 -6.84
C LYS A 57 14.53 6.03 -5.46
N ILE A 58 15.76 6.55 -5.40
CA ILE A 58 16.56 6.68 -4.16
C ILE A 58 15.79 7.43 -3.07
N LEU A 59 15.03 8.46 -3.44
CA LEU A 59 14.22 9.25 -2.49
C LEU A 59 13.26 8.39 -1.66
N SER A 60 12.62 7.37 -2.25
CA SER A 60 11.74 6.48 -1.48
C SER A 60 12.53 5.60 -0.52
N LYS A 61 13.73 5.14 -0.91
CA LYS A 61 14.62 4.36 -0.02
C LYS A 61 15.04 5.18 1.20
N GLU A 62 15.40 6.44 1.02
CA GLU A 62 15.81 7.33 2.12
C GLU A 62 14.68 7.51 3.14
N LYS A 63 13.44 7.71 2.66
CA LYS A 63 12.26 7.78 3.53
C LYS A 63 12.04 6.47 4.29
N ILE A 64 12.12 5.33 3.62
CA ILE A 64 11.97 4.01 4.26
C ILE A 64 13.03 3.81 5.34
N LEU A 65 14.29 4.13 5.06
CA LEU A 65 15.39 4.01 6.03
C LEU A 65 15.18 4.94 7.23
N LYS A 66 14.65 6.15 7.01
CA LYS A 66 14.29 7.07 8.08
C LYS A 66 13.23 6.48 9.02
N GLU A 67 12.15 5.92 8.47
CA GLU A 67 11.10 5.27 9.26
C GLU A 67 11.61 4.04 10.01
N ILE A 68 12.54 3.27 9.42
CA ILE A 68 13.19 2.15 10.11
C ILE A 68 13.99 2.63 11.33
N HIS A 69 14.74 3.74 11.21
CA HIS A 69 15.46 4.30 12.36
C HIS A 69 14.50 4.71 13.48
N TYR A 70 13.39 5.40 13.14
CA TYR A 70 12.37 5.74 14.14
C TYR A 70 11.78 4.50 14.81
N LEU A 71 11.51 3.43 14.04
CA LEU A 71 11.01 2.18 14.59
C LEU A 71 12.01 1.53 15.57
N ILE A 72 13.31 1.55 15.24
CA ILE A 72 14.37 1.04 16.13
C ILE A 72 14.42 1.84 17.43
N GLU A 73 14.38 3.17 17.35
CA GLU A 73 14.37 4.04 18.54
C GLU A 73 13.19 3.70 19.47
N VAL A 74 12.00 3.52 18.91
CA VAL A 74 10.80 3.11 19.64
C VAL A 74 11.02 1.77 20.35
N PHE A 75 11.57 0.77 19.66
CA PHE A 75 11.85 -0.54 20.29
C PHE A 75 12.90 -0.46 21.40
N VAL A 76 13.95 0.36 21.24
CA VAL A 76 14.97 0.57 22.28
C VAL A 76 14.35 1.23 23.50
N GLN A 77 13.51 2.25 23.32
CA GLN A 77 12.81 2.92 24.41
C GLN A 77 11.88 1.95 25.16
N TYR A 78 11.08 1.14 24.44
CA TYR A 78 10.24 0.13 25.08
C TYR A 78 11.05 -0.89 25.87
N ARG A 79 12.20 -1.35 25.34
CA ARG A 79 13.10 -2.26 26.07
C ARG A 79 13.64 -1.63 27.35
N TYR A 80 14.07 -0.38 27.28
CA TYR A 80 14.57 0.35 28.46
C TYR A 80 13.48 0.49 29.53
N LEU A 81 12.28 0.91 29.14
CA LEU A 81 11.14 1.02 30.06
C LEU A 81 10.80 -0.33 30.71
N TYR A 82 10.80 -1.42 29.94
CA TYR A 82 10.57 -2.76 30.48
C TYR A 82 11.65 -3.17 31.49
N THR A 83 12.93 -2.98 31.17
CA THR A 83 14.03 -3.28 32.10
C THR A 83 13.89 -2.49 33.41
N VAL A 84 13.62 -1.19 33.33
CA VAL A 84 13.43 -0.35 34.51
C VAL A 84 12.23 -0.80 35.35
N VAL A 85 11.11 -1.17 34.73
CA VAL A 85 9.92 -1.65 35.46
C VAL A 85 10.18 -2.99 36.15
N VAL A 86 10.92 -3.90 35.52
CA VAL A 86 11.26 -5.21 36.11
C VAL A 86 12.30 -5.09 37.22
N GLU A 87 13.24 -4.16 37.13
CA GLU A 87 14.25 -3.93 38.18
C GLU A 87 13.71 -3.14 39.38
N LEU A 88 12.66 -2.35 39.20
CA LEU A 88 12.01 -1.56 40.26
C LEU A 88 10.80 -2.27 40.91
N ALA A 89 10.40 -3.44 40.42
CA ALA A 89 9.34 -4.28 40.97
C ALA A 89 9.92 -5.44 41.80
#